data_AF-A0A8T2XZC0-F1
#
_entry.id   AF-A0A8T2XZC0-F1
#
_cell.length_a   1.000
_cell.length_b   1.000
_cell.length_c   1.000
_cell.angle_alpha   90.00
_cell.angle_beta   90.00
_cell.angle_gamma   90.00
#
_symmetry.space_group_name_H-M   'P 1'
#
loop_
_entity.id
_entity.type
_entity.pdbx_description
1 polymer ?
#
loop_
_entity_poly.entity_id
_entity_poly.type
_entity_poly.pdbx_seq_one_letter_code
_entity_poly.pdbx_strand_id
1 'polypeptide(L)'
;MELGLVELLRAAWIAGTLPILIASLPCSWLGSFHGLVLGFARRGKIMQSSSHRKFTVPQRFFSHFYVVAVAWTTLLLLGTSIYAYRMTPIVSEPFFYSDLGSYLAGRSNIFSFHRSRLMSLENRYRVWLSVFLLLLMEVQVSRRLFETAYVFNYSASARMHIFGYLTGLFFYTAAPLTLCCTCAPEVLKFGINEVSEFILKGTSSMQNIEFHWWDFVNPLLKLGWCQWIGAVIFLWGWIHQHRCHAILVSITIL
;
A
#
# COMPACT_ATOMS: atom_id res chain seq x y z
N MET A 1 0.92 -21.14 1.97
CA MET A 1 1.82 -19.96 1.93
C MET A 1 1.06 -18.64 2.16
N GLU A 2 -0.18 -18.50 1.67
CA GLU A 2 -1.01 -17.28 1.81
C GLU A 2 -1.37 -16.97 3.27
N LEU A 3 -1.72 -18.00 4.04
CA LEU A 3 -1.95 -17.89 5.48
C LEU A 3 -0.71 -17.37 6.25
N GLY A 4 0.51 -17.64 5.76
CA GLY A 4 1.73 -17.20 6.43
C GLY A 4 1.98 -15.71 6.33
N LEU A 5 1.75 -15.11 5.15
CA LEU A 5 2.04 -13.69 4.91
C LEU A 5 1.06 -12.78 5.64
N VAL A 6 -0.23 -13.11 5.62
CA VAL A 6 -1.27 -12.34 6.31
C VAL A 6 -1.08 -12.39 7.82
N GLU A 7 -0.82 -13.57 8.39
CA GLU A 7 -0.58 -13.74 9.82
C GLU A 7 0.72 -13.06 10.27
N LEU A 8 1.78 -13.12 9.45
CA LEU A 8 3.03 -12.41 9.72
C LEU A 8 2.82 -10.89 9.74
N LEU A 9 2.10 -10.34 8.75
CA LEU A 9 1.78 -8.90 8.72
C LEU A 9 0.91 -8.49 9.91
N ARG A 10 -0.08 -9.29 10.28
CA ARG A 10 -0.92 -9.04 11.47
C ARG A 10 -0.07 -9.02 12.73
N ALA A 11 0.79 -10.02 12.93
CA ALA A 11 1.70 -10.09 14.07
C ALA A 11 2.63 -8.86 14.09
N ALA A 12 3.16 -8.45 12.94
CA ALA A 12 4.04 -7.30 12.83
C ALA A 12 3.31 -5.98 13.15
N TRP A 13 2.07 -5.80 12.68
CA TRP A 13 1.25 -4.64 13.04
C TRP A 13 0.92 -4.60 14.52
N ILE A 14 0.49 -5.73 15.11
CA ILE A 14 0.22 -5.84 16.55
C ILE A 14 1.48 -5.48 17.34
N ALA A 15 2.63 -6.04 16.98
CA ALA A 15 3.91 -5.76 17.64
C ALA A 15 4.31 -4.27 17.51
N GLY A 16 3.98 -3.62 16.39
CA GLY A 16 4.25 -2.20 16.17
C GLY A 16 3.29 -1.25 16.89
N THR A 17 1.99 -1.56 16.93
CA THR A 17 0.95 -0.66 17.48
C THR A 17 0.72 -0.85 18.97
N LEU A 18 0.88 -2.07 19.50
CA LEU A 18 0.63 -2.37 20.90
C LEU A 18 1.50 -1.53 21.85
N PRO A 19 2.82 -1.35 21.62
CA PRO A 19 3.64 -0.47 22.47
C PRO A 19 3.19 0.99 22.44
N ILE A 20 2.69 1.47 21.29
CA ILE A 20 2.19 2.85 21.14
C ILE A 20 0.89 3.02 21.90
N LEU A 21 -0.04 2.06 21.80
CA LEU A 21 -1.30 2.07 22.53
C LEU A 21 -1.06 2.02 24.03
N ILE A 22 -0.17 1.13 24.50
CA ILE A 22 0.22 1.04 25.90
C ILE A 22 0.81 2.37 26.39
N ALA A 23 1.65 3.04 25.58
CA ALA A 23 2.22 4.33 25.92
C ALA A 23 1.24 5.52 25.86
N SER A 24 0.07 5.34 25.24
CA SER A 24 -0.99 6.36 25.19
C SER A 24 -1.92 6.33 26.41
N LEU A 25 -1.83 5.29 27.24
CA LEU A 25 -2.64 5.16 28.44
C LEU A 25 -2.09 6.03 29.57
N PRO A 26 -2.89 6.91 30.19
CA PRO A 26 -2.44 7.80 31.26
C PRO A 26 -2.34 7.07 32.61
N CYS A 27 -1.52 6.03 32.69
CA CYS A 27 -1.30 5.24 33.90
C CYS A 27 0.05 5.58 34.54
N SER A 28 0.05 5.93 35.83
CA SER A 28 1.26 6.35 36.56
C SER A 28 2.32 5.24 36.70
N TRP A 29 1.91 3.97 36.73
CA TRP A 29 2.84 2.82 36.79
C TRP A 29 3.60 2.57 35.49
N LEU A 30 3.13 3.12 34.36
CA LEU A 30 3.79 3.03 33.06
C LEU A 30 4.79 4.16 32.81
N GLY A 31 5.07 5.02 33.80
CA GLY A 31 5.98 6.16 33.63
C GLY A 31 7.37 5.79 33.09
N SER A 32 7.94 4.66 33.52
CA SER A 32 9.21 4.15 33.00
C SER A 32 9.11 3.72 31.52
N PHE A 33 8.01 3.06 31.16
CA PHE A 33 7.73 2.65 29.79
C PHE A 33 7.49 3.85 28.87
N HIS A 34 6.76 4.86 29.33
CA HIS A 34 6.59 6.13 28.62
C HIS A 34 7.95 6.80 28.38
N GLY A 35 8.84 6.79 29.38
CA GLY A 35 10.20 7.31 29.25
C GLY A 35 11.02 6.57 28.18
N LEU A 36 10.90 5.24 28.11
CA LEU A 36 11.58 4.42 27.09
C LEU A 36 11.01 4.66 25.68
N VAL A 37 9.69 4.60 25.51
CA VAL A 37 9.03 4.85 24.22
C VAL A 37 9.30 6.27 23.74
N LEU A 38 9.22 7.25 24.64
CA LEU A 38 9.58 8.64 24.34
C LEU A 38 11.05 8.75 23.97
N GLY A 39 11.95 8.05 24.68
CA GLY A 39 13.38 7.96 24.36
C GLY A 39 13.65 7.49 22.93
N PHE A 40 12.92 6.48 22.46
CA PHE A 40 12.99 6.00 21.08
C PHE A 40 12.32 6.95 20.07
N ALA A 41 11.29 7.68 20.49
CA ALA A 41 10.53 8.61 19.66
C ALA A 41 11.11 10.05 19.64
N ARG A 42 12.16 10.35 20.42
CA ARG A 42 12.77 11.69 20.45
C ARG A 42 13.28 12.07 19.05
N ARG A 43 12.84 13.24 18.58
CA ARG A 43 13.22 13.83 17.29
C ARG A 43 13.46 15.34 17.44
N GLY A 44 14.44 15.87 16.72
CA GLY A 44 14.64 17.32 16.60
C GLY A 44 14.89 18.03 17.93
N LYS A 45 14.11 19.09 18.22
CA LYS A 45 14.28 19.99 19.40
C LYS A 45 14.11 19.31 20.76
N ILE A 46 13.62 18.07 20.81
CA ILE A 46 13.43 17.29 22.06
C ILE A 46 14.73 16.56 22.46
N MET A 47 15.73 16.52 21.58
CA MET A 47 17.00 15.84 21.82
C MET A 47 17.99 16.79 22.50
N GLN A 48 18.09 16.72 23.84
CA GLN A 48 19.11 17.47 24.58
C GLN A 48 20.53 17.04 24.18
N SER A 49 21.44 18.03 24.12
CA SER A 49 22.77 18.00 23.51
C SER A 49 23.78 17.04 24.15
N SER A 50 23.47 16.36 25.25
CA SER A 50 24.45 15.60 26.02
C SER A 50 24.20 14.09 25.96
N SER A 51 25.18 13.39 25.37
CA SER A 51 25.60 12.01 25.69
C SER A 51 25.21 10.86 24.74
N HIS A 52 24.18 10.93 23.89
CA HIS A 52 23.80 9.81 22.99
C HIS A 52 23.92 10.13 21.49
N ARG A 53 25.13 10.44 21.00
CA ARG A 53 25.40 10.63 19.56
C ARG A 53 25.44 9.34 18.73
N LYS A 54 25.56 8.16 19.35
CA LYS A 54 25.88 6.89 18.65
C LYS A 54 24.74 6.28 17.83
N PHE A 55 23.47 6.50 18.20
CA PHE A 55 22.31 5.87 17.55
C PHE A 55 21.39 6.87 16.84
N THR A 56 21.99 7.92 16.28
CA THR A 56 21.25 9.00 15.61
C THR A 56 21.68 9.12 14.15
N VAL A 57 20.69 9.31 13.28
CA VAL A 57 20.86 9.43 11.83
C VAL A 57 20.48 10.85 11.41
N PRO A 58 21.17 11.46 10.42
CA PRO A 58 20.78 12.74 9.86
C PRO A 58 19.33 12.73 9.36
N GLN A 59 18.56 13.77 9.67
CA GLN A 59 17.15 13.84 9.27
C GLN A 59 16.95 13.91 7.75
N ARG A 60 17.97 14.27 6.96
CA ARG A 60 17.93 14.16 5.49
C ARG A 60 17.66 12.74 4.97
N PHE A 61 17.95 11.70 5.76
CA PHE A 61 17.65 10.32 5.37
C PHE A 61 16.15 10.04 5.29
N PHE A 62 15.29 10.98 5.70
CA PHE A 62 13.85 10.95 5.42
C PHE A 62 13.51 10.75 3.95
N SER A 63 14.33 11.27 3.05
CA SER A 63 14.13 11.04 1.61
C SER A 63 14.24 9.55 1.25
N HIS A 64 15.18 8.80 1.83
CA HIS A 64 15.42 7.40 1.47
C HIS A 64 14.20 6.52 1.69
N PHE A 65 13.48 6.70 2.80
CA PHE A 65 12.31 5.88 3.05
C PHE A 65 11.18 6.18 2.06
N TYR A 66 11.03 7.43 1.62
CA TYR A 66 10.06 7.75 0.57
C TYR A 66 10.49 7.24 -0.81
N VAL A 67 11.79 7.25 -1.13
CA VAL A 67 12.29 6.65 -2.38
C VAL A 67 12.02 5.15 -2.39
N VAL A 68 12.37 4.45 -1.30
CA VAL A 68 12.07 3.01 -1.15
C VAL A 68 10.58 2.76 -1.22
N ALA A 69 9.77 3.61 -0.58
CA ALA A 69 8.33 3.50 -0.59
C ALA A 69 7.77 3.62 -2.01
N VAL A 70 8.13 4.66 -2.78
CA VAL A 70 7.69 4.86 -4.18
C VAL A 70 8.11 3.67 -5.04
N ALA A 71 9.38 3.25 -4.96
CA ALA A 71 9.87 2.13 -5.75
C ALA A 71 9.12 0.82 -5.42
N TRP A 72 8.86 0.57 -4.13
CA TRP A 72 8.15 -0.61 -3.65
C TRP A 72 6.67 -0.58 -4.01
N THR A 73 5.98 0.54 -3.82
CA THR A 73 4.56 0.70 -4.19
C THR A 73 4.38 0.57 -5.69
N THR A 74 5.28 1.15 -6.50
CA THR A 74 5.24 1.05 -7.96
C THR A 74 5.41 -0.39 -8.42
N LEU A 75 6.36 -1.14 -7.83
CA LEU A 75 6.55 -2.55 -8.13
C LEU A 75 5.30 -3.38 -7.83
N LEU A 76 4.71 -3.18 -6.64
CA LEU A 76 3.48 -3.88 -6.25
C LEU A 76 2.29 -3.48 -7.12
N LEU A 77 2.14 -2.20 -7.43
CA LEU A 77 1.07 -1.67 -8.29
C LEU A 77 1.17 -2.24 -9.69
N LEU A 78 2.37 -2.24 -10.29
CA LEU A 78 2.57 -2.78 -11.64
C LEU A 78 2.30 -4.29 -11.67
N GLY A 79 2.86 -5.04 -10.73
CA GLY A 79 2.66 -6.50 -10.66
C GLY A 79 1.18 -6.87 -10.45
N THR A 80 0.50 -6.20 -9.52
CA THR A 80 -0.94 -6.42 -9.28
C THR A 80 -1.80 -5.99 -10.46
N SER A 81 -1.45 -4.90 -11.15
CA SER A 81 -2.18 -4.42 -12.34
C SER A 81 -2.04 -5.38 -13.52
N ILE A 82 -0.83 -5.88 -13.78
CA ILE A 82 -0.59 -6.88 -14.83
C ILE A 82 -1.39 -8.16 -14.53
N TYR A 83 -1.35 -8.61 -13.27
CA TYR A 83 -2.14 -9.76 -12.83
C TYR A 83 -3.65 -9.52 -13.01
N ALA A 84 -4.16 -8.35 -12.61
CA ALA A 84 -5.56 -7.97 -12.77
C ALA A 84 -6.00 -7.97 -14.24
N TYR A 85 -5.16 -7.42 -15.11
CA TYR A 85 -5.41 -7.37 -16.54
C TYR A 85 -5.47 -8.78 -17.15
N ARG A 86 -4.50 -9.64 -16.85
CA ARG A 86 -4.46 -11.03 -17.32
C ARG A 86 -5.60 -11.89 -16.78
N MET A 87 -6.10 -11.58 -15.58
CA MET A 87 -7.24 -12.26 -14.96
C MET A 87 -8.59 -11.84 -15.56
N THR A 88 -8.62 -10.76 -16.34
CA THR A 88 -9.81 -10.32 -17.08
C THR A 88 -9.94 -11.19 -18.33
N PRO A 89 -10.97 -12.05 -18.45
CA PRO A 89 -11.14 -12.86 -19.63
C PRO A 89 -11.43 -11.94 -20.81
N ILE A 90 -10.72 -12.15 -21.92
CA ILE A 90 -10.86 -11.47 -23.22
C ILE A 90 -12.26 -11.73 -23.87
N VAL A 91 -13.23 -12.24 -23.11
CA VAL A 91 -14.57 -12.51 -23.61
C VAL A 91 -15.54 -11.52 -22.98
N SER A 92 -15.75 -10.41 -23.69
CA SER A 92 -16.97 -9.64 -23.66
C SER A 92 -18.14 -10.58 -23.93
N GLU A 93 -18.95 -10.93 -22.92
CA GLU A 93 -20.27 -11.54 -23.12
C GLU A 93 -21.22 -11.11 -21.98
N PRO A 94 -22.49 -10.85 -22.29
CA PRO A 94 -23.32 -9.91 -21.57
C PRO A 94 -23.93 -10.52 -20.32
N PHE A 95 -23.65 -9.90 -19.17
CA PHE A 95 -24.48 -10.03 -17.98
C PHE A 95 -25.87 -9.46 -18.34
N PHE A 96 -26.90 -10.32 -18.40
CA PHE A 96 -28.30 -10.05 -17.98
C PHE A 96 -29.37 -10.96 -18.64
N TYR A 97 -29.07 -11.79 -19.65
CA TYR A 97 -30.11 -12.62 -20.32
C TYR A 97 -30.17 -14.10 -19.92
N SER A 98 -29.16 -14.64 -19.24
CA SER A 98 -29.11 -16.08 -18.90
C SER A 98 -29.85 -16.47 -17.63
N ASP A 99 -30.33 -15.50 -16.84
CA ASP A 99 -31.00 -15.77 -15.56
C ASP A 99 -32.39 -16.39 -15.76
N LEU A 100 -33.11 -16.07 -16.85
CA LEU A 100 -34.49 -16.56 -17.01
C LEU A 100 -34.57 -18.01 -17.51
N GLY A 101 -33.58 -18.47 -18.29
CA GLY A 101 -33.59 -19.82 -18.89
C GLY A 101 -33.20 -20.94 -17.91
N SER A 102 -32.48 -20.62 -16.84
CA SER A 102 -31.95 -21.60 -15.88
C SER A 102 -32.94 -21.99 -14.78
N TYR A 103 -33.93 -21.14 -14.47
CA TYR A 103 -34.99 -21.45 -13.51
C TYR A 103 -35.97 -22.54 -14.00
N LEU A 104 -36.11 -22.71 -15.32
CA LEU A 104 -36.98 -23.73 -15.91
C LEU A 104 -36.26 -25.07 -16.16
N ALA A 105 -34.93 -25.06 -16.29
CA ALA A 105 -34.14 -26.26 -16.55
C ALA A 105 -33.50 -26.78 -15.25
N GLY A 106 -34.29 -27.44 -14.41
CA GLY A 106 -33.83 -28.00 -13.14
C GLY A 106 -32.56 -28.85 -13.30
N ARG A 107 -31.46 -28.45 -12.65
CA ARG A 107 -30.25 -29.30 -12.54
C ARG A 107 -29.30 -28.82 -11.45
N SER A 108 -29.06 -29.69 -10.47
CA SER A 108 -28.15 -29.56 -9.33
C SER A 108 -26.67 -29.27 -9.65
N ASN A 109 -26.25 -29.33 -10.93
CA ASN A 109 -24.90 -28.97 -11.38
C ASN A 109 -24.71 -27.46 -11.69
N ILE A 110 -25.80 -26.68 -11.72
CA ILE A 110 -25.76 -25.23 -12.01
C ILE A 110 -25.25 -24.45 -10.77
N PHE A 111 -25.50 -24.96 -9.57
CA PHE A 111 -25.10 -24.32 -8.32
C PHE A 111 -23.57 -24.34 -8.10
N SER A 112 -22.87 -25.40 -8.50
CA SER A 112 -21.40 -25.47 -8.37
C SER A 112 -20.69 -24.54 -9.36
N PHE A 113 -21.20 -24.42 -10.59
CA PHE A 113 -20.69 -23.49 -11.60
C PHE A 113 -21.01 -22.02 -11.25
N HIS A 114 -22.21 -21.75 -10.74
CA HIS A 114 -22.55 -20.42 -10.25
C HIS A 114 -21.68 -20.03 -9.03
N ARG A 115 -21.46 -20.97 -8.10
CA ARG A 115 -20.59 -20.76 -6.93
C ARG A 115 -19.13 -20.51 -7.30
N SER A 116 -18.57 -21.26 -8.27
CA SER A 116 -17.20 -21.04 -8.73
C SER A 116 -17.05 -19.72 -9.50
N ARG A 117 -18.07 -19.34 -10.30
CA ARG A 117 -18.12 -18.06 -11.02
C ARG A 117 -18.28 -16.86 -10.07
N LEU A 118 -19.07 -17.01 -9.00
CA LEU A 118 -19.22 -15.99 -7.95
C LEU A 118 -17.91 -15.79 -7.17
N MET A 119 -17.23 -16.89 -6.79
CA MET A 119 -15.89 -16.86 -6.20
C MET A 119 -14.86 -16.18 -7.11
N SER A 120 -14.93 -16.42 -8.42
CA SER A 120 -14.05 -15.78 -9.40
C SER A 120 -14.30 -14.28 -9.50
N LEU A 121 -15.57 -13.84 -9.46
CA LEU A 121 -15.94 -12.43 -9.51
C LEU A 121 -15.51 -11.69 -8.23
N GLU A 122 -15.71 -12.29 -7.06
CA GLU A 122 -15.25 -11.74 -5.79
C GLU A 122 -13.73 -11.60 -5.76
N ASN A 123 -12.99 -12.60 -6.25
CA ASN A 123 -11.53 -12.50 -6.31
C ASN A 123 -11.07 -11.38 -7.26
N ARG A 124 -11.70 -11.24 -8.44
CA ARG A 124 -11.44 -10.13 -9.37
C ARG A 124 -11.69 -8.77 -8.72
N TYR A 125 -12.82 -8.63 -8.03
CA TYR A 125 -13.15 -7.41 -7.31
C TYR A 125 -12.07 -7.05 -6.27
N ARG A 126 -11.60 -8.04 -5.49
CA ARG A 126 -10.55 -7.85 -4.48
C ARG A 126 -9.20 -7.45 -5.10
N VAL A 127 -8.86 -8.02 -6.26
CA VAL A 127 -7.64 -7.64 -7.01
C VAL A 127 -7.74 -6.19 -7.48
N TRP A 128 -8.83 -5.80 -8.14
CA TRP A 128 -9.03 -4.41 -8.60
C TRP A 128 -9.12 -3.40 -7.45
N LEU A 129 -9.71 -3.80 -6.32
CA LEU A 129 -9.69 -3.00 -5.09
C LEU A 129 -8.25 -2.80 -4.58
N SER A 130 -7.42 -3.86 -4.61
CA SER A 130 -6.01 -3.76 -4.21
C SER A 130 -5.23 -2.81 -5.13
N VAL A 131 -5.45 -2.89 -6.45
CA VAL A 131 -4.87 -1.97 -7.44
C VAL A 131 -5.29 -0.53 -7.15
N PHE A 132 -6.57 -0.29 -6.88
CA PHE A 132 -7.08 1.03 -6.52
C PHE A 132 -6.41 1.61 -5.27
N LEU A 133 -6.32 0.81 -4.21
CA LEU A 133 -5.69 1.22 -2.95
C LEU A 133 -4.19 1.46 -3.12
N LEU A 134 -3.50 0.63 -3.90
CA LEU A 134 -2.09 0.83 -4.24
C LEU A 134 -1.86 2.12 -5.05
N LEU A 135 -2.78 2.47 -5.94
CA LEU A 135 -2.74 3.73 -6.69
C LEU A 135 -2.87 4.94 -5.75
N LEU A 136 -3.82 4.90 -4.80
CA LEU A 136 -3.95 5.95 -3.78
C LEU A 136 -2.68 6.06 -2.91
N MET A 137 -2.11 4.92 -2.52
CA MET A 137 -0.87 4.86 -1.75
C MET A 137 0.32 5.42 -2.54
N GLU A 138 0.45 5.09 -3.82
CA GLU A 138 1.47 5.63 -4.72
C GLU A 138 1.37 7.17 -4.82
N VAL A 139 0.16 7.71 -5.04
CA VAL A 139 -0.08 9.17 -5.06
C VAL A 139 0.30 9.82 -3.73
N GLN A 140 -0.04 9.19 -2.60
CA GLN A 140 0.32 9.70 -1.28
C GLN A 140 1.83 9.72 -1.06
N VAL A 141 2.51 8.62 -1.34
CA VAL A 141 3.95 8.46 -1.08
C VAL A 141 4.76 9.33 -2.04
N SER A 142 4.38 9.40 -3.32
CA SER A 142 5.01 10.27 -4.32
C SER A 142 4.92 11.75 -3.94
N ARG A 143 3.77 12.23 -3.43
CA ARG A 143 3.67 13.59 -2.88
C ARG A 143 4.65 13.79 -1.72
N ARG A 144 4.73 12.85 -0.78
CA ARG A 144 5.63 12.97 0.37
C ARG A 144 7.09 12.95 -0.03
N LEU A 145 7.47 12.18 -1.06
CA LEU A 145 8.80 12.23 -1.64
C LEU A 145 9.08 13.61 -2.23
N PHE A 146 8.15 14.15 -3.03
CA PHE A 146 8.26 15.48 -3.63
C PHE A 146 8.43 16.57 -2.56
N GLU A 147 7.58 16.58 -1.54
CA GLU A 147 7.67 17.54 -0.43
C GLU A 147 9.02 17.42 0.30
N THR A 148 9.50 16.19 0.52
CA THR A 148 10.79 15.93 1.16
C THR A 148 11.98 16.38 0.32
N ALA A 149 11.89 16.24 -1.01
CA ALA A 149 12.96 16.59 -1.93
C ALA A 149 13.03 18.09 -2.23
N TYR A 150 11.88 18.76 -2.40
CA TYR A 150 11.83 20.12 -2.93
C TYR A 150 11.31 21.17 -1.93
N VAL A 151 10.52 20.76 -0.93
CA VAL A 151 9.87 21.70 -0.01
C VAL A 151 10.56 21.74 1.35
N PHE A 152 11.14 20.63 1.82
CA PHE A 152 11.80 20.56 3.11
C PHE A 152 13.29 20.89 3.06
N ASN A 153 13.65 22.04 3.64
CA ASN A 153 15.03 22.35 4.00
C ASN A 153 15.37 21.76 5.38
N TYR A 154 15.94 20.56 5.40
CA TYR A 154 16.41 19.97 6.67
C TYR A 154 17.70 20.67 7.13
N SER A 155 17.67 21.28 8.31
CA SER A 155 18.87 21.80 8.96
C SER A 155 19.91 20.68 9.14
N ALA A 156 21.18 20.95 8.83
CA ALA A 156 22.27 19.98 8.91
C ALA A 156 22.48 19.37 10.31
N SER A 157 21.98 20.07 11.34
CA SER A 157 22.03 19.64 12.74
C SER A 157 20.84 18.77 13.18
N ALA A 158 19.80 18.66 12.36
CA ALA A 158 18.60 17.90 12.69
C ALA A 158 18.88 16.38 12.60
N ARG A 159 18.59 15.66 13.67
CA ARG A 159 18.82 14.22 13.80
C ARG A 159 17.57 13.48 14.27
N MET A 160 17.49 12.20 13.90
CA MET A 160 16.46 11.26 14.31
C MET A 160 17.12 10.00 14.88
N HIS A 161 16.45 9.32 15.81
CA HIS A 161 16.89 8.02 16.31
C HIS A 161 16.83 6.93 15.23
N ILE A 162 17.79 5.99 15.23
CA ILE A 162 17.84 4.86 14.27
C ILE A 162 16.60 3.96 14.35
N PHE A 163 16.06 3.73 15.55
CA PHE A 163 14.82 2.95 15.68
C PHE A 163 13.65 3.64 14.98
N GLY A 164 13.54 4.97 15.07
CA GLY A 164 12.53 5.71 14.34
C GLY A 164 12.72 5.63 12.81
N TYR A 165 13.97 5.58 12.34
CA TYR A 165 14.29 5.30 10.94
C TYR A 165 13.79 3.91 10.51
N LEU A 166 14.12 2.88 11.28
CA LEU A 166 13.71 1.49 11.01
C LEU A 166 12.20 1.32 11.06
N THR A 167 11.51 1.96 12.03
CA THR A 167 10.06 1.97 12.11
C THR A 167 9.43 2.63 10.88
N GLY A 168 9.99 3.75 10.41
CA GLY A 168 9.55 4.39 9.17
C GLY A 168 9.72 3.48 7.96
N LEU A 169 10.89 2.85 7.82
CA LEU A 169 11.17 1.92 6.73
C LEU A 169 10.21 0.72 6.75
N PHE A 170 9.99 0.12 7.93
CA PHE A 170 9.04 -0.98 8.13
C PHE A 170 7.62 -0.55 7.76
N PHE A 171 7.17 0.62 8.19
CA PHE A 171 5.82 1.11 7.86
C PHE A 171 5.62 1.24 6.35
N TYR A 172 6.58 1.86 5.65
CA TYR A 172 6.46 2.10 4.21
C TYR A 172 6.64 0.84 3.35
N THR A 173 7.20 -0.24 3.88
CA THR A 173 7.23 -1.54 3.19
C THR A 173 6.01 -2.40 3.51
N ALA A 174 5.60 -2.43 4.79
CA ALA A 174 4.49 -3.24 5.27
C ALA A 174 3.12 -2.69 4.85
N ALA A 175 2.93 -1.36 4.81
CA ALA A 175 1.64 -0.77 4.48
C ALA A 175 1.19 -1.08 3.05
N PRO A 176 2.00 -0.83 1.98
CA PRO A 176 1.64 -1.23 0.63
C PRO A 176 1.41 -2.74 0.50
N LEU A 177 2.24 -3.55 1.15
CA LEU A 177 2.10 -5.00 1.13
C LEU A 177 0.79 -5.46 1.79
N THR A 178 0.33 -4.75 2.83
CA THR A 178 -0.96 -5.01 3.49
C THR A 178 -2.14 -4.73 2.56
N LEU A 179 -2.04 -3.71 1.69
CA LEU A 179 -3.11 -3.36 0.74
C LEU A 179 -3.34 -4.44 -0.32
N CYS A 180 -2.31 -5.23 -0.64
CA CYS A 180 -2.39 -6.31 -1.62
C CYS A 180 -2.12 -7.70 -1.04
N CYS A 181 -2.07 -7.88 0.28
CA CYS A 181 -1.57 -9.12 0.92
C CYS A 181 -2.34 -10.37 0.52
N THR A 182 -3.62 -10.20 0.18
CA THR A 182 -4.52 -11.28 -0.22
C THR A 182 -4.27 -11.76 -1.64
N CYS A 183 -3.70 -10.91 -2.50
CA CYS A 183 -3.42 -11.21 -3.91
C CYS A 183 -1.91 -11.36 -4.17
N ALA A 184 -1.07 -10.79 -3.30
CA ALA A 184 0.39 -10.82 -3.37
C ALA A 184 1.00 -12.21 -3.64
N PRO A 185 0.59 -13.31 -2.97
CA PRO A 185 1.17 -14.62 -3.25
C PRO A 185 0.81 -15.14 -4.65
N GLU A 186 -0.38 -14.83 -5.16
CA GLU A 186 -0.81 -15.20 -6.51
C GLU A 186 -0.04 -14.39 -7.56
N VAL A 187 0.10 -13.08 -7.34
CA VAL A 187 0.86 -12.15 -8.20
C VAL A 187 2.34 -12.55 -8.26
N LEU A 188 2.93 -12.94 -7.13
CA LEU A 188 4.33 -13.33 -7.07
C LEU A 188 4.57 -14.67 -7.78
N LYS A 189 3.69 -15.66 -7.61
CA LYS A 189 3.74 -16.91 -8.38
C LYS A 189 3.61 -16.65 -9.87
N PHE A 190 2.66 -15.80 -10.25
CA PHE A 190 2.46 -15.40 -11.64
C PHE A 190 3.72 -14.72 -12.21
N GLY A 191 4.31 -13.77 -11.49
CA GLY A 191 5.54 -13.09 -11.91
C GLY A 191 6.73 -14.03 -12.07
N ILE A 192 6.91 -14.99 -11.16
CA ILE A 192 7.98 -16.02 -11.29
C ILE A 192 7.76 -16.87 -12.54
N ASN A 193 6.51 -17.28 -12.82
CA ASN A 193 6.19 -18.07 -13.98
C ASN A 193 6.44 -17.30 -15.28
N GLU A 194 6.00 -16.04 -15.39
CA GLU A 194 6.26 -15.20 -16.56
C GLU A 194 7.77 -14.94 -16.76
N VAL A 195 8.52 -14.69 -15.69
CA VAL A 195 9.99 -14.55 -15.77
C VAL A 195 10.63 -15.85 -16.23
N SER A 196 10.17 -17.00 -15.75
CA SER A 196 10.68 -18.30 -16.19
C SER A 196 10.36 -18.58 -17.66
N GLU A 197 9.15 -18.26 -18.11
CA GLU A 197 8.77 -18.38 -19.52
C GLU A 197 9.58 -17.42 -20.38
N PHE A 198 9.81 -16.19 -19.94
CA PHE A 198 10.65 -15.21 -20.64
C PHE A 198 12.10 -15.68 -20.78
N ILE A 199 12.68 -16.26 -19.71
CA ILE A 199 14.02 -16.84 -19.72
C ILE A 199 14.09 -18.01 -20.71
N LEU A 200 13.06 -18.87 -20.76
CA LEU A 200 13.03 -20.06 -21.63
C LEU A 200 12.75 -19.72 -23.10
N LYS A 201 11.89 -18.75 -23.37
CA LYS A 201 11.40 -18.40 -24.72
C LYS A 201 12.30 -17.40 -25.44
N GLY A 202 13.12 -16.65 -24.70
CA GLY A 202 14.02 -15.63 -25.23
C GLY A 202 13.27 -14.43 -25.83
N THR A 203 13.95 -13.29 -25.90
CA THR A 203 13.49 -11.92 -26.23
C THR A 203 12.73 -11.74 -27.58
N SER A 204 12.36 -12.80 -28.30
CA SER A 204 11.78 -12.76 -29.65
C SER A 204 10.25 -12.55 -29.70
N SER A 205 9.55 -12.58 -28.56
CA SER A 205 8.10 -12.36 -28.50
C SER A 205 7.76 -11.09 -27.71
N MET A 206 8.25 -9.93 -28.17
CA MET A 206 7.62 -8.66 -27.78
C MET A 206 6.30 -8.54 -28.56
N GLN A 207 5.25 -9.18 -28.04
CA GLN A 207 3.91 -8.72 -28.37
C GLN A 207 3.81 -7.28 -27.89
N ASN A 208 3.46 -6.37 -28.79
CA ASN A 208 3.04 -5.02 -28.45
C ASN A 208 1.91 -5.16 -27.41
N ILE A 209 2.23 -4.90 -26.15
CA ILE A 209 1.23 -4.65 -25.13
C ILE A 209 0.66 -3.29 -25.49
N GLU A 210 -0.35 -3.29 -26.36
CA GLU A 210 -1.12 -2.11 -26.66
C GLU A 210 -1.94 -1.81 -25.39
N PHE A 211 -1.34 -1.02 -24.50
CA PHE A 211 -1.90 -0.71 -23.19
C PHE A 211 -3.03 0.30 -23.39
N HIS A 212 -4.25 -0.19 -23.58
CA HIS A 212 -5.41 0.67 -23.72
C HIS A 212 -5.80 1.17 -22.33
N TRP A 213 -5.53 2.46 -22.03
CA TRP A 213 -5.86 3.10 -20.74
C TRP A 213 -7.30 2.84 -20.27
N TRP A 214 -8.21 2.65 -21.23
CA TRP A 214 -9.62 2.39 -20.95
C TRP A 214 -9.90 1.03 -20.31
N ASP A 215 -9.07 0.03 -20.59
CA ASP A 215 -9.18 -1.30 -19.97
C ASP A 215 -8.72 -1.28 -18.51
N PHE A 216 -7.89 -0.31 -18.13
CA PHE A 216 -7.49 -0.09 -16.75
C PHE A 216 -8.53 0.72 -15.96
N VAL A 217 -9.15 1.73 -16.57
CA VAL A 217 -10.08 2.63 -15.87
C VAL A 217 -11.46 2.01 -15.71
N ASN A 218 -11.96 1.27 -16.69
CA ASN A 218 -13.31 0.70 -16.67
C ASN A 218 -13.57 -0.22 -15.47
N PRO A 219 -12.66 -1.13 -15.07
CA PRO A 219 -12.83 -1.94 -13.85
C PRO A 219 -12.78 -1.13 -12.56
N LEU A 220 -11.98 -0.06 -12.51
CA LEU A 220 -11.92 0.84 -11.35
C LEU A 220 -13.23 1.63 -11.17
N LEU A 221 -13.87 2.05 -12.27
CA LEU A 221 -15.18 2.70 -12.22
C LEU A 221 -16.29 1.78 -11.69
N LYS A 222 -16.11 0.46 -11.79
CA LYS A 222 -17.04 -0.54 -11.26
C LYS A 222 -16.84 -0.85 -9.77
N LEU A 223 -15.93 -0.17 -9.08
CA LEU A 223 -15.79 -0.26 -7.63
C LEU A 223 -17.06 0.25 -6.93
N GLY A 224 -17.38 -0.35 -5.78
CA GLY A 224 -18.60 -0.01 -5.04
C GLY A 224 -18.64 1.43 -4.54
N TRP A 225 -19.84 1.91 -4.21
CA TRP A 225 -20.07 3.28 -3.70
C TRP A 225 -19.26 3.61 -2.45
N CYS A 226 -19.07 2.64 -1.54
CA CYS A 226 -18.27 2.83 -0.33
C CYS A 226 -16.81 3.16 -0.63
N GLN A 227 -16.24 2.58 -1.69
CA GLN A 227 -14.87 2.81 -2.13
C GLN A 227 -14.71 4.23 -2.65
N TRP A 228 -15.67 4.72 -3.43
CA TRP A 228 -15.69 6.10 -3.93
C TRP A 228 -15.86 7.12 -2.80
N ILE A 229 -16.72 6.86 -1.82
CA ILE A 229 -16.82 7.70 -0.62
C ILE A 229 -15.48 7.73 0.12
N GLY A 230 -14.84 6.58 0.30
CA GLY A 230 -13.50 6.49 0.90
C GLY A 230 -12.46 7.28 0.11
N ALA A 231 -12.50 7.23 -1.23
CA ALA A 231 -11.62 7.99 -2.09
C ALA A 231 -11.83 9.50 -1.96
N VAL A 232 -13.08 9.96 -1.86
CA VAL A 232 -13.40 11.38 -1.63
C VAL A 232 -12.86 11.84 -0.28
N ILE A 233 -13.06 11.05 0.79
CA ILE A 233 -12.52 11.34 2.12
C ILE A 233 -10.99 11.38 2.10
N PHE A 234 -10.37 10.44 1.39
CA PHE A 234 -8.92 10.39 1.20
C PHE A 234 -8.41 11.64 0.47
N LEU A 235 -9.03 12.02 -0.64
CA LEU A 235 -8.65 13.21 -1.41
C LEU A 235 -8.81 14.48 -0.59
N TRP A 236 -9.92 14.61 0.15
CA TRP A 236 -10.11 15.71 1.09
C TRP A 236 -8.98 15.79 2.11
N GLY A 237 -8.66 14.68 2.77
CA GLY A 237 -7.55 14.60 3.73
C GLY A 237 -6.19 14.90 3.09
N TRP A 238 -5.96 14.43 1.87
CA TRP A 238 -4.74 14.66 1.11
C TRP A 238 -4.54 16.14 0.77
N ILE A 239 -5.60 16.82 0.29
CA ILE A 239 -5.58 18.27 0.02
C ILE A 239 -5.39 19.05 1.31
N HIS A 240 -6.17 18.73 2.35
CA HIS A 240 -6.10 19.41 3.63
C HIS A 240 -4.70 19.31 4.24
N GLN A 241 -4.12 18.10 4.21
CA GLN A 241 -2.76 17.89 4.67
C GLN A 241 -1.75 18.74 3.89
N HIS A 242 -1.85 18.78 2.57
CA HIS A 242 -0.95 19.57 1.74
C HIS A 242 -1.00 21.07 2.08
N ARG A 243 -2.19 21.61 2.33
CA ARG A 243 -2.38 23.01 2.77
C ARG A 243 -1.72 23.27 4.12
N CYS A 244 -1.94 22.41 5.11
CA CYS A 244 -1.31 22.54 6.43
C CYS A 244 0.22 22.49 6.34
N HIS A 245 0.76 21.61 5.49
CA HIS A 245 2.19 21.54 5.24
C HIS A 245 2.74 22.82 4.59
N ALA A 246 2.05 23.38 3.60
CA ALA A 246 2.45 24.64 2.98
C ALA A 246 2.48 25.80 3.99
N ILE A 247 1.51 25.86 4.92
CA ILE A 247 1.50 26.85 6.00
C ILE A 247 2.70 26.67 6.93
N LEU A 248 2.99 25.43 7.36
CA LEU A 248 4.12 25.15 8.26
C LEU A 248 5.47 25.55 7.65
N VAL A 249 5.65 25.28 6.35
CA VAL A 249 6.86 25.66 5.61
C VAL A 249 6.98 27.18 5.53
N SER A 250 5.88 27.89 5.28
CA SER A 250 5.85 29.36 5.23
C SER A 250 6.29 29.99 6.56
N ILE A 251 5.93 29.39 7.69
CA ILE A 251 6.33 29.85 9.03
C ILE A 251 7.80 29.58 9.33
N THR A 252 8.41 28.57 8.70
CA THR A 252 9.81 28.16 8.98
C THR A 252 10.83 28.94 8.14
N ILE A 253 10.39 29.57 7.04
CA ILE A 253 11.26 30.34 6.12
C ILE A 253 11.36 31.82 6.53
N LEU A 254 10.46 32.31 7.40
CA LEU A 254 10.49 33.66 7.99
C LEU A 254 11.36 33.69 9.26
#